data_AF-A0A935GB19-F1
#
_entry.id   AF-A0A935GB19-F1
#
_cell.length_a   1.000
_cell.length_b   1.000
_cell.length_c   1.000
_cell.angle_alpha   90.00
_cell.angle_beta   90.00
_cell.angle_gamma   90.00
#
_symmetry.space_group_name_H-M   'P 1'
#
loop_
_entity.id
_entity.type
_entity.pdbx_description
1 polymer ?
#
loop_
_entity_poly.entity_id
_entity_poly.type
_entity_poly.pdbx_seq_one_letter_code
_entity_poly.pdbx_strand_id
1 'polypeptide(L)'
;MDVVEQVQAFLTILDDANVSEGELDSILNYCKNEWQQPIAEYVYSLDKMEKIDYLYSLLNRPIRVAGMVRNVGDPGGGPFIIIDDNGEESLQIIESAQVSMNDPEQKNIWISSTHFNPVDIVCYTYNYKGEKFDLLDYIMENTYFITEKTYKGTEILALEHPGLWNGAMGYWLTIFAEVPLSTFNPVKELKDLLKPAHL
;
A
#
# COMPACT_ATOMS: atom_id res chain seq x y z
N MET A 1 -10.00 -7.11 16.64
CA MET A 1 -9.05 -8.19 16.31
C MET A 1 -7.88 -7.54 15.62
N ASP A 2 -6.65 -7.98 15.87
CA ASP A 2 -5.48 -7.50 15.13
C ASP A 2 -5.65 -7.84 13.64
N VAL A 3 -5.12 -7.01 12.73
CA VAL A 3 -5.20 -7.23 11.28
C VAL A 3 -4.66 -8.61 10.93
N VAL A 4 -3.53 -8.99 11.53
CA VAL A 4 -2.89 -10.30 11.30
C VAL A 4 -3.80 -11.45 11.72
N GLU A 5 -4.38 -11.37 12.91
CA GLU A 5 -5.32 -12.38 13.41
C GLU A 5 -6.55 -12.53 12.50
N GLN A 6 -7.05 -11.41 11.97
CA GLN A 6 -8.20 -11.39 11.06
C GLN A 6 -7.87 -12.02 9.70
N VAL A 7 -6.72 -11.69 9.11
CA VAL A 7 -6.25 -12.32 7.87
C VAL A 7 -6.07 -13.83 8.08
N GLN A 8 -5.45 -14.24 9.19
CA GLN A 8 -5.25 -15.67 9.49
C GLN A 8 -6.58 -16.42 9.68
N ALA A 9 -7.54 -15.81 10.36
CA ALA A 9 -8.87 -16.39 10.54
C ALA A 9 -9.58 -16.57 9.19
N PHE A 10 -9.54 -15.57 8.30
CA PHE A 10 -10.12 -15.68 6.96
C PHE A 10 -9.42 -16.75 6.13
N LEU A 11 -8.09 -16.78 6.09
CA LEU A 11 -7.35 -17.79 5.33
C LEU A 11 -7.60 -19.21 5.83
N THR A 12 -7.78 -19.39 7.14
CA THR A 12 -8.15 -20.70 7.72
C THR A 12 -9.53 -21.15 7.24
N ILE A 13 -10.52 -20.24 7.23
CA ILE A 13 -11.88 -20.54 6.73
C ILE A 13 -11.85 -20.89 5.24
N LEU A 14 -11.01 -20.22 4.45
CA LEU A 14 -10.87 -20.48 3.02
C LEU A 14 -10.21 -21.86 2.75
N ASP A 15 -9.24 -22.27 3.57
CA ASP A 15 -8.54 -23.56 3.44
C ASP A 15 -9.44 -24.75 3.80
N ASP A 16 -10.40 -24.56 4.72
CA ASP A 16 -11.33 -25.61 5.18
C ASP A 16 -12.38 -26.04 4.13
N ALA A 17 -12.43 -25.39 2.96
CA ALA A 17 -13.28 -25.67 1.78
C ALA A 17 -14.83 -25.70 1.99
N ASN A 18 -15.28 -25.65 3.24
CA ASN A 18 -16.69 -25.66 3.65
C ASN A 18 -17.30 -24.27 3.81
N VAL A 19 -16.58 -23.22 3.43
CA VAL A 19 -17.07 -21.84 3.45
C VAL A 19 -18.30 -21.66 2.56
N SER A 20 -19.35 -21.04 3.07
CA SER A 20 -20.55 -20.72 2.30
C SER A 20 -20.37 -19.45 1.45
N GLU A 21 -21.18 -19.29 0.40
CA GLU A 21 -21.14 -18.06 -0.42
C GLU A 21 -21.41 -16.79 0.41
N GLY A 22 -22.32 -16.86 1.38
CA GLY A 22 -22.60 -15.74 2.27
C GLY A 22 -21.41 -15.35 3.16
N GLU A 23 -20.59 -16.32 3.58
CA GLU A 23 -19.34 -16.05 4.30
C GLU A 23 -18.29 -15.42 3.37
N LEU A 24 -18.16 -15.90 2.13
CA LEU A 24 -17.25 -15.30 1.14
C LEU A 24 -17.60 -13.84 0.85
N ASP A 25 -18.89 -13.54 0.64
CA ASP A 25 -19.36 -12.16 0.43
C ASP A 25 -19.14 -11.31 1.68
N SER A 26 -19.25 -11.89 2.88
CA SER A 26 -18.94 -11.20 4.13
C SER A 26 -17.45 -10.83 4.23
N ILE A 27 -16.55 -11.74 3.83
CA ILE A 27 -15.10 -11.48 3.80
C ILE A 27 -14.77 -10.42 2.75
N LEU A 28 -15.35 -10.51 1.53
CA LEU A 28 -15.18 -9.51 0.48
C LEU A 28 -15.63 -8.13 0.96
N ASN A 29 -16.82 -8.04 1.56
CA ASN A 29 -17.34 -6.79 2.11
C ASN A 29 -16.49 -6.25 3.26
N TYR A 30 -15.92 -7.12 4.10
CA TYR A 30 -15.01 -6.70 5.14
C TYR A 30 -13.73 -6.10 4.54
N CYS A 31 -13.09 -6.79 3.60
CA CYS A 31 -11.89 -6.29 2.93
C CYS A 31 -12.14 -4.95 2.20
N LYS A 32 -13.30 -4.82 1.53
CA LYS A 32 -13.70 -3.61 0.83
C LYS A 32 -14.01 -2.44 1.77
N ASN A 33 -14.76 -2.67 2.86
CA ASN A 33 -15.27 -1.59 3.69
C ASN A 33 -14.35 -1.25 4.87
N GLU A 34 -13.75 -2.24 5.52
CA GLU A 34 -12.90 -2.01 6.70
C GLU A 34 -11.45 -1.74 6.30
N TRP A 35 -10.95 -2.44 5.27
CA TRP A 35 -9.58 -2.31 4.78
C TRP A 35 -9.46 -1.51 3.48
N GLN A 36 -10.59 -1.01 2.95
CA GLN A 36 -10.64 -0.18 1.74
C GLN A 36 -9.95 -0.83 0.53
N GLN A 37 -9.92 -2.17 0.48
CA GLN A 37 -9.32 -2.88 -0.65
C GLN A 37 -10.12 -2.62 -1.92
N PRO A 38 -9.46 -2.34 -3.06
CA PRO A 38 -10.12 -2.06 -4.32
C PRO A 38 -10.68 -3.34 -4.96
N ILE A 39 -11.80 -3.82 -4.42
CA ILE A 39 -12.48 -5.03 -4.90
C ILE A 39 -13.55 -4.63 -5.93
N ALA A 40 -13.32 -5.04 -7.17
CA ALA A 40 -14.24 -4.78 -8.28
C ALA A 40 -15.58 -5.51 -8.12
N GLU A 41 -16.66 -4.91 -8.60
CA GLU A 41 -18.03 -5.44 -8.44
C GLU A 41 -18.21 -6.83 -9.08
N TYR A 42 -17.49 -7.13 -10.16
CA TYR A 42 -17.59 -8.44 -10.82
C TYR A 42 -17.13 -9.59 -9.93
N VAL A 43 -16.25 -9.33 -8.96
CA VAL A 43 -15.73 -10.34 -8.01
C VAL A 43 -16.88 -10.97 -7.20
N TYR A 44 -17.90 -10.18 -6.87
CA TYR A 44 -19.09 -10.68 -6.16
C TYR A 44 -19.97 -11.61 -7.00
N SER A 45 -19.78 -11.62 -8.31
CA SER A 45 -20.53 -12.47 -9.25
C SER A 45 -19.75 -13.72 -9.68
N LEU A 46 -18.50 -13.86 -9.25
CA LEU A 46 -17.68 -15.05 -9.50
C LEU A 46 -18.29 -16.28 -8.83
N ASP A 47 -17.94 -17.46 -9.34
CA ASP A 47 -18.34 -18.69 -8.68
C ASP A 47 -17.63 -18.88 -7.33
N LYS A 48 -18.11 -19.82 -6.51
CA LYS A 48 -17.56 -20.06 -5.17
C LYS A 48 -16.04 -20.32 -5.19
N MET A 49 -15.53 -21.10 -6.14
CA MET A 49 -14.11 -21.44 -6.19
C MET A 49 -13.27 -20.25 -6.64
N GLU A 50 -13.74 -19.52 -7.65
CA GLU A 50 -13.10 -18.29 -8.13
C GLU A 50 -13.05 -17.21 -7.04
N LYS A 51 -14.10 -17.07 -6.21
CA LYS A 51 -14.09 -16.18 -5.04
C LYS A 51 -13.06 -16.61 -3.99
N ILE A 52 -12.93 -17.91 -3.74
CA ILE A 52 -11.93 -18.45 -2.82
C ILE A 52 -10.53 -18.14 -3.34
N ASP A 53 -10.25 -18.39 -4.61
CA ASP A 53 -8.96 -18.12 -5.23
C ASP A 53 -8.62 -16.63 -5.20
N TYR A 54 -9.60 -15.77 -5.53
CA TYR A 54 -9.44 -14.32 -5.43
C TYR A 54 -9.10 -13.88 -4.00
N LEU A 55 -9.91 -14.27 -3.01
CA LEU A 55 -9.68 -13.91 -1.60
C LEU A 55 -8.36 -14.47 -1.08
N TYR A 56 -8.01 -15.70 -1.43
CA TYR A 56 -6.74 -16.30 -1.04
C TYR A 56 -5.57 -15.53 -1.64
N SER A 57 -5.65 -15.18 -2.94
CA SER A 57 -4.62 -14.39 -3.60
C SER A 57 -4.47 -13.00 -2.98
N LEU A 58 -5.57 -12.34 -2.58
CA LEU A 58 -5.57 -11.02 -1.94
C LEU A 58 -5.00 -11.06 -0.52
N LEU A 59 -5.38 -12.08 0.27
CA LEU A 59 -5.10 -12.14 1.70
C LEU A 59 -3.78 -12.83 2.04
N ASN A 60 -3.36 -13.83 1.26
CA ASN A 60 -2.14 -14.60 1.52
C ASN A 60 -0.90 -13.90 0.94
N ARG A 61 -0.68 -12.66 1.41
CA ARG A 61 0.42 -11.77 1.04
C ARG A 61 1.10 -11.25 2.33
N PRO A 62 2.36 -10.76 2.27
CA PRO A 62 2.91 -9.94 3.35
C PRO A 62 2.01 -8.73 3.61
N ILE A 63 1.88 -8.34 4.88
CA ILE A 63 0.98 -7.26 5.31
C ILE A 63 1.79 -6.04 5.67
N ARG A 64 1.31 -4.86 5.26
CA ARG A 64 1.76 -3.57 5.79
C ARG A 64 0.56 -2.73 6.23
N VAL A 65 0.62 -2.24 7.46
CA VAL A 65 -0.29 -1.20 7.94
C VAL A 65 0.50 0.11 7.95
N ALA A 66 0.11 1.04 7.09
CA ALA A 66 0.80 2.31 6.92
C ALA A 66 -0.02 3.45 7.54
N GLY A 67 0.58 4.13 8.52
CA GLY A 67 0.01 5.32 9.12
C GLY A 67 -0.10 6.44 8.08
N MET A 68 -1.17 7.22 8.14
CA MET A 68 -1.44 8.33 7.24
C MET A 68 -1.79 9.56 8.07
N VAL A 69 -1.05 10.64 7.88
CA VAL A 69 -1.29 11.92 8.57
C VAL A 69 -1.89 12.93 7.59
N ARG A 70 -2.76 13.81 8.09
CA ARG A 70 -3.34 14.88 7.26
C ARG A 70 -2.26 15.77 6.70
N ASN A 71 -2.35 16.06 5.41
CA ASN A 71 -1.39 16.90 4.73
C ASN A 71 -1.58 18.37 5.12
N VAL A 72 -0.52 19.00 5.64
CA VAL A 72 -0.45 20.42 6.02
C VAL A 72 0.54 21.20 5.14
N GLY A 73 0.88 20.66 3.97
CA GLY A 73 1.85 21.22 3.03
C GLY A 73 3.23 20.57 3.07
N ASP A 74 3.38 19.44 3.76
CA ASP A 74 4.63 18.69 3.82
C ASP A 74 4.82 17.80 2.59
N PRO A 75 6.03 17.72 2.02
CA PRO A 75 6.31 16.74 0.97
C PRO A 75 6.39 15.34 1.57
N GLY A 76 5.76 14.38 0.89
CA GLY A 76 5.73 12.97 1.25
C GLY A 76 4.88 12.17 0.24
N GLY A 77 4.98 10.84 0.31
CA GLY A 77 4.14 9.96 -0.49
C GLY A 77 2.70 9.91 0.02
N GLY A 78 1.72 9.95 -0.88
CA GLY A 78 0.30 9.90 -0.53
C GLY A 78 -0.33 8.52 -0.74
N PRO A 79 -1.49 8.22 -0.13
CA PRO A 79 -2.27 7.01 -0.40
C PRO A 79 -2.99 7.10 -1.75
N PHE A 80 -2.81 6.11 -2.62
CA PHE A 80 -3.53 6.02 -3.90
C PHE A 80 -3.89 4.58 -4.24
N ILE A 81 -4.90 4.43 -5.10
CA ILE A 81 -5.17 3.18 -5.81
C ILE A 81 -4.35 3.22 -7.10
N ILE A 82 -3.61 2.15 -7.37
CA ILE A 82 -2.80 1.99 -8.57
C ILE A 82 -3.30 0.79 -9.35
N ILE A 83 -3.45 1.01 -10.65
CA ILE A 83 -3.80 -0.01 -11.62
C ILE A 83 -2.49 -0.43 -12.28
N ASP A 84 -2.13 -1.70 -12.18
CA ASP A 84 -0.94 -2.23 -12.83
C ASP A 84 -1.18 -2.56 -14.32
N ASP A 85 -0.13 -3.01 -15.01
CA ASP A 85 -0.21 -3.33 -16.45
C ASP A 85 -1.18 -4.49 -16.76
N ASN A 86 -1.53 -5.30 -15.76
CA ASN A 86 -2.52 -6.38 -15.87
C ASN A 86 -3.94 -5.91 -15.53
N GLY A 87 -4.11 -4.67 -15.11
CA GLY A 87 -5.39 -4.12 -14.66
C GLY A 87 -5.73 -4.45 -13.21
N GLU A 88 -4.79 -4.98 -12.41
CA GLU A 88 -5.01 -5.22 -10.99
C GLU A 88 -4.90 -3.90 -10.22
N GLU A 89 -5.92 -3.62 -9.41
CA GLU A 89 -5.95 -2.45 -8.53
C GLU A 89 -5.32 -2.78 -7.17
N SER A 90 -4.46 -1.91 -6.65
CA SER A 90 -3.83 -2.07 -5.34
C SER A 90 -3.62 -0.75 -4.62
N LEU A 91 -3.65 -0.78 -3.28
CA LEU A 91 -3.35 0.39 -2.46
C LEU A 91 -1.83 0.59 -2.35
N GLN A 92 -1.36 1.75 -2.79
CA GLN A 92 0.06 2.13 -2.78
C GLN A 92 0.29 3.48 -2.13
N ILE A 93 1.49 3.66 -1.60
CA ILE A 93 2.03 4.97 -1.31
C ILE A 93 2.69 5.45 -2.61
N ILE A 94 2.36 6.65 -3.10
CA ILE A 94 2.95 7.19 -4.34
C ILE A 94 3.60 8.53 -4.05
N GLU A 95 4.79 8.73 -4.60
CA GLU A 95 5.52 9.99 -4.54
C GLU A 95 5.30 10.85 -5.77
N SER A 96 5.54 12.17 -5.63
CA SER A 96 5.34 13.12 -6.73
C SER A 96 6.19 12.81 -7.96
N ALA A 97 7.35 12.16 -7.77
CA ALA A 97 8.25 11.76 -8.85
C ALA A 97 7.65 10.67 -9.76
N GLN A 98 6.65 9.94 -9.29
CA GLN A 98 5.98 8.88 -10.04
C GLN A 98 4.71 9.36 -10.76
N VAL A 99 4.36 10.64 -10.62
CA VAL A 99 3.13 11.22 -11.16
C VAL A 99 3.45 12.15 -12.31
N SER A 100 2.79 11.95 -13.45
CA SER A 100 2.91 12.86 -14.59
C SER A 100 2.12 14.13 -14.33
N MET A 101 2.81 15.20 -13.92
CA MET A 101 2.18 16.52 -13.71
C MET A 101 1.70 17.19 -15.00
N ASN A 102 2.08 16.64 -16.16
CA ASN A 102 1.62 17.08 -17.48
C ASN A 102 0.30 16.41 -17.88
N ASP A 103 -0.08 15.33 -17.21
CA ASP A 103 -1.38 14.69 -17.37
C ASP A 103 -2.40 15.36 -16.42
N PRO A 104 -3.44 16.05 -16.95
CA PRO A 104 -4.43 16.70 -16.10
C PRO A 104 -5.18 15.75 -15.18
N GLU A 105 -5.42 14.51 -15.58
CA GLU A 105 -6.14 13.52 -14.79
C GLU A 105 -5.30 13.08 -13.58
N GLN A 106 -4.06 12.64 -13.83
CA GLN A 106 -3.15 12.27 -12.75
C GLN A 106 -2.87 13.43 -11.81
N LYS A 107 -2.71 14.64 -12.35
CA LYS A 107 -2.52 15.85 -11.54
C LYS A 107 -3.71 16.13 -10.63
N ASN A 108 -4.94 15.98 -11.12
CA ASN A 108 -6.15 16.20 -10.33
C ASN A 108 -6.27 15.15 -9.22
N ILE A 109 -5.99 13.87 -9.52
CA ILE A 109 -5.94 12.79 -8.53
C ILE A 109 -4.91 13.12 -7.45
N TRP A 110 -3.69 13.50 -7.84
CA TRP A 110 -2.61 13.85 -6.91
C TRP A 110 -3.00 14.98 -5.95
N ILE A 111 -3.55 16.07 -6.48
CA ILE A 111 -3.96 17.25 -5.70
C ILE A 111 -5.13 16.94 -4.76
N SER A 112 -5.98 15.95 -5.10
CA SER A 112 -7.10 15.53 -4.25
C SER A 112 -6.67 14.79 -2.99
N SER A 113 -5.42 14.31 -2.91
CA SER A 113 -4.95 13.57 -1.75
C SER A 113 -4.88 14.44 -0.51
N THR A 114 -5.53 13.97 0.56
CA THR A 114 -5.67 14.70 1.82
C THR A 114 -4.64 14.29 2.88
N HIS A 115 -3.89 13.22 2.62
CA HIS A 115 -2.99 12.59 3.57
C HIS A 115 -1.64 12.27 2.93
N PHE A 116 -0.62 12.08 3.77
CA PHE A 116 0.67 11.53 3.37
C PHE A 116 1.16 10.53 4.42
N ASN A 117 2.05 9.64 4.01
CA ASN A 117 2.67 8.66 4.89
C ASN A 117 3.89 9.29 5.61
N PRO A 118 3.94 9.28 6.96
CA PRO A 118 5.07 9.78 7.74
C PRO A 118 6.21 8.76 7.87
N VAL A 119 6.19 7.68 7.08
CA VAL A 119 7.08 6.50 7.21
C VAL A 119 6.85 5.71 8.51
N ASP A 120 5.62 5.80 9.05
CA ASP A 120 5.17 4.93 10.14
C ASP A 120 4.46 3.72 9.54
N ILE A 121 5.14 2.56 9.54
CA ILE A 121 4.68 1.33 8.88
C ILE A 121 4.97 0.14 9.78
N VAL A 122 3.94 -0.66 10.03
CA VAL A 122 4.05 -1.96 10.71
C VAL A 122 3.90 -3.06 9.68
N CYS A 123 4.85 -3.99 9.66
CA CYS A 123 4.93 -5.06 8.67
C CYS A 123 4.79 -6.45 9.30
N TYR A 124 4.14 -7.37 8.59
CA TYR A 124 4.06 -8.79 8.95
C TYR A 124 4.41 -9.66 7.73
N THR A 125 5.37 -10.57 7.88
CA THR A 125 6.02 -11.28 6.76
C THR A 125 5.88 -12.80 6.83
N TYR A 126 4.90 -13.29 7.58
CA TYR A 126 4.62 -14.71 7.70
C TYR A 126 3.22 -15.00 7.15
N ASN A 127 3.03 -16.17 6.56
CA ASN A 127 1.71 -16.62 6.17
C ASN A 127 0.93 -17.17 7.37
N TYR A 128 -0.33 -17.56 7.14
CA TYR A 128 -1.19 -18.12 8.17
C TYR A 128 -0.76 -19.51 8.69
N LYS A 129 0.18 -20.17 8.02
CA LYS A 129 0.81 -21.44 8.44
C LYS A 129 2.09 -21.21 9.26
N GLY A 130 2.49 -19.96 9.50
CA GLY A 130 3.71 -19.61 10.22
C GLY A 130 4.99 -19.69 9.36
N GLU A 131 4.85 -19.83 8.04
CA GLU A 131 5.98 -19.86 7.11
C GLU A 131 6.30 -18.45 6.65
N LYS A 132 7.59 -18.15 6.45
CA LYS A 132 8.03 -16.83 6.00
C LYS A 132 7.80 -16.69 4.49
N PHE A 133 7.21 -15.57 4.06
CA PHE A 133 7.15 -15.23 2.64
C PHE A 133 8.54 -14.92 2.08
N ASP A 134 8.80 -15.31 0.83
CA ASP A 134 9.86 -14.68 0.05
C ASP A 134 9.34 -13.32 -0.41
N LEU A 135 9.95 -12.25 0.09
CA LEU A 135 9.48 -10.88 -0.18
C LEU A 135 9.77 -10.45 -1.62
N LEU A 136 10.70 -11.13 -2.30
CA LEU A 136 11.03 -10.86 -3.70
C LEU A 136 9.86 -11.19 -4.63
N ASP A 137 9.02 -12.16 -4.26
CA ASP A 137 7.83 -12.55 -5.01
C ASP A 137 6.73 -11.47 -5.00
N TYR A 138 6.87 -10.44 -4.15
CA TYR A 138 5.87 -9.39 -3.96
C TYR A 138 6.36 -8.00 -4.40
N ILE A 139 7.39 -7.95 -5.24
CA ILE A 139 7.94 -6.72 -5.82
C ILE A 139 7.20 -6.36 -7.12
N MET A 140 6.77 -5.10 -7.24
CA MET A 140 6.28 -4.53 -8.49
C MET A 140 7.44 -3.88 -9.25
N GLU A 141 8.11 -4.66 -10.10
CA GLU A 141 9.37 -4.28 -10.76
C GLU A 141 9.24 -3.05 -11.69
N ASN A 142 8.07 -2.86 -12.31
CA ASN A 142 7.83 -1.80 -13.28
C ASN A 142 7.71 -0.39 -12.66
N THR A 143 7.83 -0.26 -11.34
CA THR A 143 7.73 1.02 -10.61
C THR A 143 9.07 1.76 -10.46
N TYR A 144 10.08 1.38 -11.23
CA TYR A 144 11.32 2.15 -11.31
C TYR A 144 11.04 3.55 -11.86
N PHE A 145 11.88 4.51 -11.50
CA PHE A 145 11.79 5.87 -12.05
C PHE A 145 13.18 6.41 -12.39
N ILE A 146 13.24 7.30 -13.38
CA ILE A 146 14.46 7.96 -13.79
C ILE A 146 14.51 9.34 -13.14
N THR A 147 15.57 9.62 -12.39
CA THR A 147 15.82 10.94 -11.80
C THR A 147 16.99 11.63 -12.47
N GLU A 148 16.88 12.94 -12.63
CA GLU A 148 18.02 13.79 -13.00
C GLU A 148 18.80 14.12 -11.73
N LYS A 149 20.09 13.80 -11.72
CA LYS A 149 21.01 14.13 -10.61
C LYS A 149 22.23 14.85 -11.14
N THR A 150 22.85 15.69 -10.31
CA THR A 150 24.16 16.25 -10.59
C THR A 150 25.21 15.46 -9.81
N TYR A 151 26.10 14.77 -10.52
CA TYR A 151 27.25 14.09 -9.91
C TYR A 151 28.54 14.74 -10.38
N LYS A 152 29.30 15.32 -9.43
CA LYS A 152 30.57 16.02 -9.69
C LYS A 152 30.48 17.11 -10.77
N GLY A 153 29.36 17.85 -10.79
CA GLY A 153 29.12 18.92 -11.76
C GLY A 153 28.70 18.45 -13.15
N THR A 154 28.42 17.16 -13.33
CA THR A 154 27.85 16.59 -14.55
C THR A 154 26.42 16.14 -14.29
N GLU A 155 25.50 16.50 -15.19
CA GLU A 155 24.14 15.97 -15.18
C GLU A 155 24.16 14.49 -15.58
N ILE A 156 23.49 13.67 -14.79
CA ILE A 156 23.34 12.23 -15.02
C ILE A 156 21.86 11.86 -14.88
N LEU A 157 21.47 10.82 -15.61
CA LEU A 157 20.22 10.11 -15.38
C LEU A 157 20.51 8.93 -14.46
N ALA A 158 19.80 8.85 -13.33
CA ALA A 158 19.86 7.74 -12.41
C ALA A 158 18.58 6.91 -12.55
N LEU A 159 18.73 5.61 -12.78
CA LEU A 159 17.64 4.66 -12.67
C LEU A 159 17.49 4.29 -11.19
N GLU A 160 16.39 4.69 -10.57
CA GLU A 160 16.04 4.29 -9.23
C GLU A 160 15.13 3.07 -9.30
N HIS A 161 15.64 1.95 -8.81
CA HIS A 161 14.85 0.74 -8.61
C HIS A 161 13.68 1.01 -7.66
N PRO A 162 12.63 0.17 -7.71
CA PRO A 162 11.49 0.27 -6.81
C PRO A 162 11.88 0.60 -5.36
N GLY A 163 11.43 1.75 -4.88
CA GLY A 163 11.69 2.21 -3.51
C GLY A 163 11.04 1.29 -2.47
N LEU A 164 11.54 1.35 -1.23
CA LEU A 164 11.19 0.43 -0.13
C LEU A 164 9.69 0.22 0.05
N TRP A 165 8.87 1.28 0.04
CA TRP A 165 7.42 1.20 0.29
C TRP A 165 6.56 1.45 -0.95
N ASN A 166 7.13 1.69 -2.13
CA ASN A 166 6.32 1.80 -3.35
C ASN A 166 6.33 0.43 -4.02
N GLY A 167 7.31 0.13 -4.86
CA GLY A 167 7.31 -1.14 -5.57
C GLY A 167 7.99 -2.30 -4.89
N ALA A 168 8.95 -2.10 -3.97
CA ALA A 168 9.52 -3.24 -3.23
C ALA A 168 8.47 -3.93 -2.32
N MET A 169 7.36 -3.24 -2.05
CA MET A 169 6.19 -3.75 -1.33
C MET A 169 4.91 -3.68 -2.19
N GLY A 170 5.05 -3.63 -3.52
CA GLY A 170 3.94 -3.34 -4.44
C GLY A 170 2.82 -4.36 -4.38
N TYR A 171 3.12 -5.64 -4.13
CA TYR A 171 2.10 -6.68 -4.00
C TYR A 171 1.85 -7.08 -2.55
N TRP A 172 2.05 -6.19 -1.58
CA TRP A 172 1.70 -6.44 -0.18
C TRP A 172 0.23 -6.09 0.08
N LEU A 173 -0.40 -6.81 1.01
CA LEU A 173 -1.70 -6.40 1.54
C LEU A 173 -1.50 -5.11 2.33
N THR A 174 -1.98 -4.01 1.75
CA THR A 174 -1.75 -2.66 2.26
C THR A 174 -3.01 -2.15 2.92
N ILE A 175 -2.89 -1.67 4.16
CA ILE A 175 -3.98 -1.03 4.90
C ILE A 175 -3.51 0.35 5.34
N PHE A 176 -4.29 1.37 5.03
CA PHE A 176 -4.03 2.74 5.48
C PHE A 176 -4.80 3.04 6.77
N ALA A 177 -4.11 3.61 7.76
CA ALA A 177 -4.71 4.01 9.02
C ALA A 177 -4.46 5.50 9.25
N GLU A 178 -5.50 6.32 9.42
CA GLU A 178 -5.32 7.72 9.83
C GLU A 178 -4.70 7.74 11.24
N VAL A 179 -3.56 8.41 11.39
CA VAL A 179 -2.88 8.59 12.68
C VAL A 179 -2.75 10.09 13.01
N PRO A 180 -2.66 10.46 14.31
CA PRO A 180 -2.55 11.86 14.69
C PRO A 180 -1.30 12.53 14.10
N LEU A 181 -1.40 13.78 13.63
CA LEU A 181 -0.25 14.53 13.11
C LEU A 181 0.94 14.59 14.10
N SER A 182 0.66 14.51 15.40
CA SER A 182 1.69 14.51 16.45
C SER A 182 2.64 13.31 16.39
N THR A 183 2.30 12.22 15.69
CA THR A 183 3.21 11.09 15.46
C THR A 183 4.30 11.43 14.43
N PHE A 184 4.12 12.53 13.68
CA PHE A 184 5.06 12.97 12.65
C PHE A 184 5.83 14.23 13.08
N ASN A 185 7.11 14.05 13.39
CA ASN A 185 8.02 15.15 13.73
C ASN A 185 9.33 15.01 12.92
N PRO A 186 9.32 15.37 11.62
CA PRO A 186 10.47 15.18 10.76
C PRO A 186 11.54 16.25 11.00
N VAL A 187 12.80 15.86 10.79
CA VAL A 187 13.95 16.76 10.75
C VAL A 187 14.55 16.70 9.34
N LYS A 188 14.25 17.68 8.50
CA LYS A 188 14.74 17.78 7.11
C LYS A 188 15.91 18.77 7.01
N GLU A 189 15.88 19.82 7.83
CA GLU A 189 16.93 20.84 7.96
C GLU A 189 17.32 21.02 9.43
N LEU A 190 18.50 21.59 9.69
CA LEU A 190 18.99 21.86 11.05
C LEU A 190 17.98 22.65 11.91
N LYS A 191 17.25 23.60 11.29
CA LYS A 191 16.24 24.43 11.97
C LYS A 191 15.05 23.63 12.52
N ASP A 192 14.77 22.44 11.95
CA ASP A 192 13.66 21.62 12.39
C ASP A 192 13.87 21.09 13.82
N LEU A 193 15.11 20.91 14.26
CA LEU A 193 15.44 20.51 15.64
C LEU A 193 15.04 21.54 16.70
N LEU A 194 14.75 22.79 16.29
CA LEU A 194 14.28 23.84 17.20
C LEU A 194 12.76 23.80 17.43
N LYS A 195 12.03 22.91 16.74
CA LYS A 195 10.59 22.76 16.94
C LYS A 195 10.31 22.19 18.34
N PRO A 196 9.20 22.58 19.00
CA PRO A 196 8.87 22.13 20.36
C PRO A 196 8.84 20.61 20.56
N ALA A 197 8.57 19.83 19.50
CA ALA A 197 8.57 18.37 19.57
C ALA A 197 9.96 17.74 19.78
N HIS A 198 11.03 18.51 19.64
CA HIS A 198 12.42 18.05 19.75
C HIS A 198 13.22 18.72 20.88
N LEU A 199 12.58 19.59 21.67
CA LEU A 199 13.17 20.31 22.82
C LEU A 199 12.81 19.61 24.14
#